data_AF-A0A9P9ERY4-F1
#
_entry.id   AF-A0A9P9ERY4-F1
#
_cell.length_a   1.000
_cell.length_b   1.000
_cell.length_c   1.000
_cell.angle_alpha   90.00
_cell.angle_beta   90.00
_cell.angle_gamma   90.00
#
_symmetry.space_group_name_H-M   'P 1'
#
loop_
_entity.id
_entity.type
_entity.pdbx_description
1 polymer ?
#
loop_
_entity_poly.entity_id
_entity_poly.type
_entity_poly.pdbx_seq_one_letter_code
_entity_poly.pdbx_strand_id
1 'polypeptide(L)'
;MAFQRLGVLFAAASFLASTVIAAPSLDQKPIDAPDDQPVFMPEPEIPAENEGKAARIALYPASRTYPDDLRDMGKPLSACSERDKTEEIQLATDVCLSGEYYMRDNVKVLETPSCADGSTPTLMFYQHRRCTGSPHRVMYNVDGATGHCLWSEKDVPISSYYWSLIYRCNANTEGAAEHQDAVPALLYQNVAGAPGSVRHHHGTMFPCHSDFANRTHSSNMKPGNCEWKFSSWSLESIEVVAPAVCSNGTRAQLALYQDTGKYGLDYTCNDGQMTIENGIIDVDDWMLNTCISMSHLRLLSGELGRALGVMFHCDGVHFRGQEAEEEKETMAVGESIPRGPRVSHSECATSAGRWQWEDPVRPKTFMYPQPMTCMTLPEAHQLRIYEKPTCPDGSKGRLATWHDTGCLGWPKKIEVINTLNCNSWDLRKPTSYKFWCGPEGLTAEERMLDIGDDRAVISTDECPRLNMEPGWTVVGRDEGFTTRRVDADTDCISVYSDDQLKVYGNAKCANGGPATLLKYTDSYCRGKPDENLDVAGLLDTCTQICGADSRRSCGIKFSCDGS
;
A
#
# COMPACT_ATOMS: atom_id res chain seq x y z
N MET A 1 62.63 -65.18 -24.20
CA MET A 1 61.58 -66.10 -24.69
C MET A 1 60.28 -65.29 -24.65
N ALA A 2 59.72 -64.74 -25.73
CA ALA A 2 59.30 -65.32 -27.01
C ALA A 2 57.90 -65.96 -26.95
N PHE A 3 56.89 -65.22 -27.45
CA PHE A 3 55.59 -65.56 -28.06
C PHE A 3 54.69 -64.31 -27.88
N GLN A 4 54.36 -63.45 -28.85
CA GLN A 4 54.09 -63.50 -30.31
C GLN A 4 52.64 -63.87 -30.69
N ARG A 5 52.04 -62.99 -31.53
CA ARG A 5 50.72 -63.04 -32.26
C ARG A 5 49.52 -62.55 -31.41
N LEU A 6 48.49 -61.83 -31.91
CA LEU A 6 48.18 -61.12 -33.19
C LEU A 6 47.05 -60.08 -32.87
N GLY A 7 46.71 -59.00 -33.60
CA GLY A 7 47.34 -58.25 -34.71
C GLY A 7 46.33 -57.71 -35.76
N VAL A 8 46.63 -56.56 -36.40
CA VAL A 8 46.12 -56.04 -37.72
C VAL A 8 44.72 -55.36 -37.77
N LEU A 9 44.40 -54.33 -38.59
CA LEU A 9 45.07 -53.14 -39.22
C LEU A 9 43.93 -52.28 -39.87
N PHE A 10 43.96 -50.93 -39.75
CA PHE A 10 43.44 -49.91 -40.72
C PHE A 10 41.91 -49.92 -41.07
N ALA A 11 41.29 -48.90 -41.68
CA ALA A 11 41.79 -47.76 -42.45
C ALA A 11 40.96 -46.45 -42.26
N ALA A 12 41.43 -45.36 -42.85
CA ALA A 12 40.78 -44.04 -42.85
C ALA A 12 40.41 -43.56 -44.28
N ALA A 13 39.35 -42.76 -44.39
CA ALA A 13 39.04 -41.72 -45.42
C ALA A 13 37.61 -41.21 -45.13
N SER A 14 37.26 -39.92 -44.97
CA SER A 14 37.57 -38.69 -45.72
C SER A 14 36.87 -38.54 -47.08
N PHE A 15 35.99 -37.52 -47.15
CA PHE A 15 35.73 -36.55 -48.24
C PHE A 15 34.31 -36.43 -48.85
N LEU A 16 33.85 -35.16 -48.92
CA LEU A 16 32.93 -34.54 -49.91
C LEU A 16 31.46 -35.03 -49.94
N ALA A 17 30.46 -34.25 -50.36
CA ALA A 17 30.30 -32.79 -50.55
C ALA A 17 28.79 -32.44 -50.60
N SER A 18 28.47 -31.15 -50.61
CA SER A 18 27.13 -30.57 -50.68
C SER A 18 26.29 -31.01 -51.89
N THR A 19 24.94 -30.96 -51.78
CA THR A 19 24.10 -30.12 -52.68
C THR A 19 22.64 -30.01 -52.21
N VAL A 20 22.03 -28.88 -52.58
CA VAL A 20 20.60 -28.54 -52.47
C VAL A 20 19.79 -29.29 -53.53
N ILE A 21 18.50 -29.59 -53.27
CA ILE A 21 17.41 -29.56 -54.26
C ILE A 21 16.05 -29.41 -53.54
N ALA A 22 15.11 -28.75 -54.21
CA ALA A 22 13.77 -28.40 -53.69
C ALA A 22 12.70 -29.48 -53.96
N ALA A 23 11.47 -29.21 -53.50
CA ALA A 23 10.28 -30.07 -53.63
C ALA A 23 9.83 -30.32 -55.09
N PRO A 24 8.84 -31.21 -55.32
CA PRO A 24 7.45 -30.73 -55.28
C PRO A 24 6.42 -31.69 -54.64
N SER A 25 5.20 -31.17 -54.50
CA SER A 25 3.97 -31.83 -54.01
C SER A 25 3.44 -32.95 -54.91
N LEU A 26 2.63 -33.86 -54.34
CA LEU A 26 1.45 -34.39 -55.03
C LEU A 26 0.34 -34.81 -54.04
N ASP A 27 -0.91 -34.66 -54.46
CA ASP A 27 -2.12 -34.95 -53.68
C ASP A 27 -2.31 -36.43 -53.32
N GLN A 28 -2.85 -36.68 -52.12
CA GLN A 28 -3.64 -37.87 -51.83
C GLN A 28 -4.93 -37.50 -51.11
N LYS A 29 -6.06 -37.86 -51.72
CA LYS A 29 -7.42 -37.61 -51.24
C LYS A 29 -7.92 -38.81 -50.41
N PRO A 30 -8.25 -38.65 -49.11
CA PRO A 30 -8.87 -39.71 -48.33
C PRO A 30 -10.38 -39.81 -48.57
N ILE A 31 -10.78 -41.05 -48.77
CA ILE A 31 -12.11 -41.67 -48.81
C ILE A 31 -13.11 -41.09 -47.78
N ASP A 32 -14.35 -40.86 -48.20
CA ASP A 32 -15.48 -40.44 -47.35
C ASP A 32 -15.88 -41.53 -46.33
N ALA A 33 -16.12 -41.12 -45.08
CA ALA A 33 -16.73 -41.94 -44.02
C ALA A 33 -18.16 -41.44 -43.73
N PRO A 34 -19.08 -42.30 -43.25
CA PRO A 34 -20.47 -41.89 -43.00
C PRO A 34 -20.60 -40.93 -41.81
N ASP A 35 -21.57 -40.02 -41.93
CA ASP A 35 -21.77 -38.84 -41.06
C ASP A 35 -22.57 -39.19 -39.80
N ASP A 36 -21.91 -39.72 -38.77
CA ASP A 36 -22.46 -39.86 -37.41
C ASP A 36 -22.40 -38.50 -36.69
N GLN A 37 -23.43 -37.66 -36.90
CA GLN A 37 -23.55 -36.40 -36.19
C GLN A 37 -23.91 -36.64 -34.71
N PRO A 38 -23.08 -36.20 -33.74
CA PRO A 38 -23.43 -36.26 -32.34
C PRO A 38 -24.60 -35.31 -32.06
N VAL A 39 -25.66 -35.84 -31.46
CA VAL A 39 -26.78 -35.03 -30.97
C VAL A 39 -26.27 -34.17 -29.81
N PHE A 40 -25.91 -32.91 -30.11
CA PHE A 40 -25.69 -31.90 -29.09
C PHE A 40 -26.99 -31.68 -28.32
N MET A 41 -27.05 -32.20 -27.09
CA MET A 41 -27.97 -31.67 -26.11
C MET A 41 -27.55 -30.21 -25.86
N PRO A 42 -28.46 -29.22 -25.98
CA PRO A 42 -28.12 -27.85 -25.66
C PRO A 42 -27.70 -27.79 -24.19
N GLU A 43 -26.54 -27.18 -23.96
CA GLU A 43 -26.06 -26.85 -22.62
C GLU A 43 -27.14 -26.00 -21.93
N PRO A 44 -27.55 -26.34 -20.69
CA PRO A 44 -28.65 -25.63 -20.05
C PRO A 44 -28.27 -24.16 -19.90
N GLU A 45 -29.07 -23.28 -20.52
CA GLU A 45 -28.91 -21.84 -20.38
C GLU A 45 -28.92 -21.49 -18.90
N ILE A 46 -27.74 -21.19 -18.36
CA ILE A 46 -27.61 -20.64 -17.02
C ILE A 46 -28.36 -19.31 -17.08
N PRO A 47 -29.46 -19.13 -16.32
CA PRO A 47 -30.20 -17.89 -16.36
C PRO A 47 -29.23 -16.77 -16.00
N ALA A 48 -29.10 -15.78 -16.89
CA ALA A 48 -28.17 -14.67 -16.70
C ALA A 48 -28.35 -14.11 -15.29
N GLU A 49 -27.27 -14.08 -14.49
CA GLU A 49 -27.33 -13.49 -13.16
C GLU A 49 -27.80 -12.05 -13.32
N ASN A 50 -28.93 -11.73 -12.68
CA ASN A 50 -29.45 -10.36 -12.68
C ASN A 50 -28.49 -9.50 -11.87
N GLU A 51 -27.53 -8.88 -12.56
CA GLU A 51 -26.67 -7.86 -11.96
C GLU A 51 -27.55 -6.80 -11.29
N GLY A 52 -27.34 -6.58 -9.99
CA GLY A 52 -28.13 -5.65 -9.20
C GLY A 52 -28.04 -4.24 -9.77
N LYS A 53 -29.16 -3.52 -9.82
CA LYS A 53 -29.19 -2.16 -10.37
C LYS A 53 -28.57 -1.19 -9.35
N ALA A 54 -27.57 -0.41 -9.78
CA ALA A 54 -27.01 0.67 -8.96
C ALA A 54 -28.00 1.86 -8.80
N ALA A 55 -27.90 2.57 -7.68
CA ALA A 55 -28.62 3.82 -7.46
C ALA A 55 -28.04 4.93 -8.34
N ARG A 56 -28.89 5.88 -8.76
CA ARG A 56 -28.45 7.17 -9.31
C ARG A 56 -28.73 8.27 -8.31
N ILE A 57 -27.69 9.01 -7.93
CA ILE A 57 -27.77 10.07 -6.93
C ILE A 57 -27.21 11.36 -7.53
N ALA A 58 -27.98 12.45 -7.45
CA ALA A 58 -27.53 13.79 -7.80
C ALA A 58 -27.04 14.54 -6.56
N LEU A 59 -25.80 15.03 -6.63
CA LEU A 59 -25.14 15.86 -5.62
C LEU A 59 -25.20 17.32 -6.08
N TYR A 60 -25.97 18.14 -5.36
CA TYR A 60 -26.18 19.55 -5.64
C TYR A 60 -25.08 20.43 -5.02
N PRO A 61 -24.97 21.72 -5.40
CA PRO A 61 -23.94 22.63 -4.89
C PRO A 61 -23.95 22.76 -3.37
N ALA A 62 -23.00 22.11 -2.72
CA ALA A 62 -23.02 21.93 -1.27
C ALA A 62 -22.31 23.05 -0.51
N SER A 63 -22.65 23.17 0.77
CA SER A 63 -22.00 24.09 1.69
C SER A 63 -21.12 23.36 2.70
N ARG A 64 -19.93 23.91 2.93
CA ARG A 64 -19.08 23.59 4.09
C ARG A 64 -19.23 24.60 5.24
N THR A 65 -20.05 25.63 5.04
CA THR A 65 -20.48 26.60 6.08
C THR A 65 -21.88 26.19 6.55
N TYR A 66 -22.28 26.48 7.81
CA TYR A 66 -23.59 26.03 8.30
C TYR A 66 -24.72 26.62 7.43
N PRO A 67 -25.85 25.92 7.23
CA PRO A 67 -26.93 26.43 6.37
C PRO A 67 -27.44 27.83 6.76
N ASP A 68 -27.40 28.17 8.05
CA ASP A 68 -27.78 29.50 8.53
C ASP A 68 -26.70 30.57 8.21
N ASP A 69 -25.41 30.24 8.29
CA ASP A 69 -24.32 31.14 7.88
C ASP A 69 -24.43 31.51 6.38
N LEU A 70 -24.91 30.60 5.53
CA LEU A 70 -25.16 30.90 4.12
C LEU A 70 -26.32 31.89 3.94
N ARG A 71 -27.36 31.81 4.79
CA ARG A 71 -28.48 32.77 4.78
C ARG A 71 -28.01 34.16 5.22
N ASP A 72 -27.17 34.23 6.25
CA ASP A 72 -26.55 35.48 6.71
C ASP A 72 -25.62 36.10 5.65
N MET A 73 -24.96 35.27 4.84
CA MET A 73 -24.23 35.71 3.64
C MET A 73 -25.11 36.03 2.43
N GLY A 74 -26.45 36.01 2.57
CA GLY A 74 -27.39 36.35 1.51
C GLY A 74 -27.44 35.35 0.35
N LYS A 75 -26.90 34.14 0.51
CA LYS A 75 -26.95 33.08 -0.50
C LYS A 75 -28.23 32.25 -0.31
N PRO A 76 -29.18 32.25 -1.26
CA PRO A 76 -30.38 31.45 -1.14
C PRO A 76 -30.05 29.96 -1.26
N LEU A 77 -30.15 29.23 -0.15
CA LEU A 77 -30.18 27.77 -0.15
C LEU A 77 -31.56 27.27 -0.57
N SER A 78 -31.73 27.01 -1.87
CA SER A 78 -32.89 26.31 -2.42
C SER A 78 -32.60 24.81 -2.52
N ALA A 79 -33.30 24.02 -1.71
CA ALA A 79 -33.10 22.57 -1.63
C ALA A 79 -33.25 21.87 -2.98
N CYS A 80 -32.17 21.19 -3.41
CA CYS A 80 -32.06 20.50 -4.69
C CYS A 80 -32.67 21.26 -5.89
N SER A 81 -32.35 22.56 -6.03
CA SER A 81 -32.87 23.41 -7.11
C SER A 81 -32.47 22.89 -8.49
N GLU A 82 -33.45 22.66 -9.37
CA GLU A 82 -33.22 22.19 -10.75
C GLU A 82 -32.44 23.18 -11.63
N ARG A 83 -32.18 24.39 -11.14
CA ARG A 83 -31.31 25.39 -11.81
C ARG A 83 -29.84 25.23 -11.47
N ASP A 84 -29.54 24.45 -10.44
CA ASP A 84 -28.20 24.29 -9.92
C ASP A 84 -27.47 23.19 -10.68
N LYS A 85 -26.17 23.35 -10.92
CA LYS A 85 -25.36 22.30 -11.55
C LYS A 85 -25.17 21.15 -10.55
N THR A 86 -25.58 19.95 -10.95
CA THR A 86 -25.43 18.70 -10.17
C THR A 86 -24.29 17.83 -10.68
N GLU A 87 -23.71 17.03 -9.78
CA GLU A 87 -22.86 15.88 -10.15
C GLU A 87 -23.72 14.62 -9.98
N GLU A 88 -23.79 13.78 -11.01
CA GLU A 88 -24.50 12.49 -10.89
C GLU A 88 -23.50 11.36 -10.64
N ILE A 89 -23.74 10.60 -9.57
CA ILE A 89 -22.97 9.41 -9.24
C ILE A 89 -23.85 8.16 -9.33
N GLN A 90 -23.22 7.04 -9.70
CA GLN A 90 -23.78 5.72 -9.53
C GLN A 90 -23.23 5.12 -8.23
N LEU A 91 -24.11 4.53 -7.41
CA LEU A 91 -23.75 3.88 -6.16
C LEU A 91 -24.31 2.45 -6.15
N ALA A 92 -23.43 1.45 -6.16
CA ALA A 92 -23.81 0.05 -6.05
C ALA A 92 -24.32 -0.28 -4.63
N THR A 93 -25.07 -1.39 -4.51
CA THR A 93 -25.43 -1.93 -3.20
C THR A 93 -24.18 -2.37 -2.45
N ASP A 94 -24.24 -2.31 -1.12
CA ASP A 94 -23.17 -2.65 -0.18
C ASP A 94 -21.88 -1.78 -0.26
N VAL A 95 -21.87 -0.76 -1.14
CA VAL A 95 -20.88 0.33 -1.17
C VAL A 95 -21.37 1.51 -0.34
N CYS A 96 -20.49 2.10 0.47
CA CYS A 96 -20.81 3.24 1.31
C CYS A 96 -20.38 4.57 0.68
N LEU A 97 -21.34 5.45 0.44
CA LEU A 97 -21.11 6.83 0.02
C LEU A 97 -20.91 7.74 1.23
N SER A 98 -19.82 8.51 1.27
CA SER A 98 -19.53 9.44 2.38
C SER A 98 -19.38 10.88 1.90
N GLY A 99 -19.94 11.85 2.61
CA GLY A 99 -19.78 13.28 2.31
C GLY A 99 -19.21 14.08 3.47
N GLU A 100 -18.45 15.12 3.13
CA GLU A 100 -17.82 16.07 4.06
C GLU A 100 -18.34 17.50 3.82
N TYR A 101 -19.66 17.65 3.85
CA TYR A 101 -20.40 18.89 3.69
C TYR A 101 -21.80 18.71 4.27
N TYR A 102 -22.49 19.79 4.61
CA TYR A 102 -23.85 19.68 5.12
C TYR A 102 -24.77 19.01 4.10
N MET A 103 -25.21 17.79 4.44
CA MET A 103 -26.02 16.93 3.56
C MET A 103 -27.39 17.52 3.23
N ARG A 104 -27.96 18.22 4.22
CA ARG A 104 -29.29 18.82 4.18
C ARG A 104 -29.44 19.64 2.92
N ASP A 105 -30.55 19.42 2.22
CA ASP A 105 -30.95 20.20 1.05
C ASP A 105 -30.00 20.04 -0.19
N ASN A 106 -29.03 19.11 -0.14
CA ASN A 106 -27.96 18.98 -1.14
C ASN A 106 -27.84 17.62 -1.87
N VAL A 107 -28.64 16.60 -1.55
CA VAL A 107 -28.54 15.26 -2.15
C VAL A 107 -29.93 14.76 -2.57
N LYS A 108 -30.06 14.24 -3.79
CA LYS A 108 -31.33 13.72 -4.34
C LYS A 108 -31.11 12.32 -4.91
N VAL A 109 -31.92 11.34 -4.50
CA VAL A 109 -31.97 10.05 -5.19
C VAL A 109 -32.86 10.21 -6.42
N LEU A 110 -32.24 10.03 -7.59
CA LEU A 110 -32.91 10.02 -8.88
C LEU A 110 -33.53 8.64 -9.14
N GLU A 111 -32.78 7.58 -8.86
CA GLU A 111 -33.23 6.20 -9.01
C GLU A 111 -32.73 5.34 -7.85
N THR A 112 -33.61 4.51 -7.29
CA THR A 112 -33.28 3.53 -6.25
C THR A 112 -32.51 2.33 -6.85
N PRO A 113 -31.60 1.71 -6.08
CA PRO A 113 -30.97 0.46 -6.49
C PRO A 113 -31.93 -0.72 -6.33
N SER A 114 -31.60 -1.85 -6.96
CA SER A 114 -32.24 -3.14 -6.70
C SER A 114 -31.18 -4.19 -6.39
N CYS A 115 -31.48 -5.08 -5.46
CA CYS A 115 -30.63 -6.22 -5.15
C CYS A 115 -30.63 -7.24 -6.31
N ALA A 116 -29.62 -8.12 -6.36
CA ALA A 116 -29.49 -9.14 -7.41
C ALA A 116 -30.65 -10.16 -7.40
N ASP A 117 -31.29 -10.37 -6.25
CA ASP A 117 -32.51 -11.18 -6.08
C ASP A 117 -33.81 -10.42 -6.43
N GLY A 118 -33.70 -9.16 -6.88
CA GLY A 118 -34.82 -8.27 -7.17
C GLY A 118 -35.46 -7.62 -5.94
N SER A 119 -34.94 -7.84 -4.73
CA SER A 119 -35.46 -7.21 -3.52
C SER A 119 -35.11 -5.71 -3.43
N THR A 120 -35.94 -4.96 -2.69
CA THR A 120 -35.68 -3.54 -2.41
C THR A 120 -34.64 -3.41 -1.29
N PRO A 121 -33.48 -2.77 -1.55
CA PRO A 121 -32.45 -2.59 -0.53
C PRO A 121 -32.88 -1.62 0.57
N THR A 122 -32.38 -1.84 1.78
CA THR A 122 -32.55 -0.95 2.92
C THR A 122 -31.53 0.19 2.85
N LEU A 123 -31.99 1.44 2.89
CA LEU A 123 -31.10 2.61 3.00
C LEU A 123 -30.77 2.87 4.47
N MET A 124 -29.48 2.82 4.81
CA MET A 124 -28.96 3.18 6.13
C MET A 124 -28.18 4.49 6.05
N PHE A 125 -28.38 5.37 7.03
CA PHE A 125 -27.73 6.68 7.14
C PHE A 125 -26.97 6.81 8.46
N TYR A 126 -25.78 7.41 8.41
CA TYR A 126 -24.86 7.58 9.53
C TYR A 126 -24.40 9.03 9.62
N GLN A 127 -24.29 9.56 10.85
CA GLN A 127 -23.73 10.90 11.13
C GLN A 127 -22.18 10.91 11.17
N HIS A 128 -21.56 9.89 10.56
CA HIS A 128 -20.12 9.67 10.48
C HIS A 128 -19.75 9.28 9.05
N ARG A 129 -18.47 9.37 8.70
CA ARG A 129 -17.94 8.86 7.42
C ARG A 129 -17.94 7.32 7.43
N ARG A 130 -17.87 6.70 6.24
CA ARG A 130 -17.60 5.26 6.02
C ARG A 130 -18.63 4.27 6.60
N CYS A 131 -19.84 4.70 6.92
CA CYS A 131 -20.96 3.87 7.37
C CYS A 131 -20.61 3.01 8.59
N THR A 132 -19.89 3.61 9.54
CA THR A 132 -19.43 2.97 10.77
C THR A 132 -20.31 3.33 11.98
N GLY A 133 -20.38 2.43 12.95
CA GLY A 133 -21.19 2.59 14.17
C GLY A 133 -22.65 2.20 13.94
N SER A 134 -23.55 2.71 14.79
CA SER A 134 -24.99 2.50 14.61
C SER A 134 -25.56 3.49 13.59
N PRO A 135 -26.41 3.05 12.63
CA PRO A 135 -27.07 3.97 11.73
C PRO A 135 -28.00 4.91 12.51
N HIS A 136 -27.89 6.21 12.24
CA HIS A 136 -28.77 7.23 12.81
C HIS A 136 -30.21 7.12 12.27
N ARG A 137 -30.37 6.63 11.03
CA ARG A 137 -31.67 6.33 10.43
C ARG A 137 -31.59 5.13 9.49
N VAL A 138 -32.65 4.33 9.47
CA VAL A 138 -32.83 3.16 8.59
C VAL A 138 -34.16 3.30 7.85
N MET A 139 -34.17 3.09 6.54
CA MET A 139 -35.34 3.20 5.67
C MET A 139 -35.52 1.93 4.84
N TYR A 140 -36.53 1.14 5.19
CA TYR A 140 -36.85 -0.16 4.57
C TYR A 140 -37.66 -0.07 3.27
N ASN A 141 -38.17 1.11 2.93
CA ASN A 141 -38.83 1.38 1.65
C ASN A 141 -38.30 2.72 1.14
N VAL A 142 -37.51 2.67 0.06
CA VAL A 142 -36.81 3.83 -0.49
C VAL A 142 -37.55 4.43 -1.69
N ASP A 143 -38.62 3.80 -2.19
CA ASP A 143 -39.35 4.29 -3.36
C ASP A 143 -40.00 5.66 -3.09
N GLY A 144 -40.51 5.86 -1.87
CA GLY A 144 -41.00 7.16 -1.39
C GLY A 144 -39.91 8.22 -1.15
N ALA A 145 -38.64 7.88 -1.32
CA ALA A 145 -37.49 8.79 -1.24
C ALA A 145 -37.01 9.27 -2.62
N THR A 146 -37.48 8.65 -3.71
CA THR A 146 -37.16 9.09 -5.08
C THR A 146 -37.79 10.45 -5.40
N GLY A 147 -37.12 11.25 -6.24
CA GLY A 147 -37.65 12.52 -6.74
C GLY A 147 -37.69 13.69 -5.74
N HIS A 148 -37.56 13.42 -4.45
CA HIS A 148 -37.43 14.43 -3.40
C HIS A 148 -35.95 14.69 -3.06
N CYS A 149 -35.63 15.94 -2.71
CA CYS A 149 -34.38 16.24 -2.04
C CYS A 149 -34.37 15.49 -0.72
N LEU A 150 -33.39 14.62 -0.52
CA LEU A 150 -33.33 13.80 0.67
C LEU A 150 -32.94 14.64 1.89
N TRP A 151 -33.45 14.23 3.04
CA TRP A 151 -33.15 14.81 4.34
C TRP A 151 -33.55 16.28 4.47
N SER A 152 -34.86 16.51 4.38
CA SER A 152 -35.48 17.75 4.85
C SER A 152 -35.27 17.94 6.36
N GLU A 153 -35.55 19.13 6.89
CA GLU A 153 -35.49 19.41 8.33
C GLU A 153 -36.39 18.49 9.19
N LYS A 154 -37.44 17.91 8.58
CA LYS A 154 -38.31 16.91 9.24
C LYS A 154 -37.65 15.54 9.37
N ASP A 155 -36.63 15.28 8.55
CA ASP A 155 -36.03 13.97 8.37
C ASP A 155 -34.72 13.79 9.13
N VAL A 156 -33.93 14.86 9.22
CA VAL A 156 -32.70 14.92 10.03
C VAL A 156 -32.65 16.32 10.68
N PRO A 157 -33.04 16.46 11.95
CA PRO A 157 -33.16 17.78 12.59
C PRO A 157 -31.80 18.46 12.83
N ILE A 158 -30.70 17.70 12.80
CA ILE A 158 -29.33 18.20 12.89
C ILE A 158 -28.59 17.73 11.65
N SER A 159 -28.41 18.61 10.66
CA SER A 159 -27.56 18.29 9.52
C SER A 159 -26.13 18.11 10.01
N SER A 160 -25.66 16.86 10.04
CA SER A 160 -24.25 16.59 10.28
C SER A 160 -23.44 17.10 9.08
N TYR A 161 -22.27 17.68 9.36
CA TYR A 161 -21.30 18.05 8.32
C TYR A 161 -20.68 16.81 7.68
N TYR A 162 -20.45 15.78 8.49
CA TYR A 162 -20.03 14.47 8.04
C TYR A 162 -21.25 13.57 7.95
N TRP A 163 -21.34 12.84 6.86
CA TRP A 163 -22.40 11.88 6.67
C TRP A 163 -21.92 10.70 5.85
N SER A 164 -22.60 9.58 5.98
CA SER A 164 -22.51 8.52 5.00
C SER A 164 -23.81 7.74 4.90
N LEU A 165 -23.99 7.10 3.76
CA LEU A 165 -25.13 6.26 3.46
C LEU A 165 -24.71 5.00 2.71
N ILE A 166 -25.51 3.96 2.84
CA ILE A 166 -25.33 2.69 2.16
C ILE A 166 -26.68 2.05 1.88
N TYR A 167 -26.77 1.39 0.73
CA TYR A 167 -27.88 0.52 0.38
C TYR A 167 -27.50 -0.91 0.69
N ARG A 168 -28.16 -1.54 1.68
CA ARG A 168 -27.92 -2.92 2.09
C ARG A 168 -28.97 -3.85 1.51
N CYS A 169 -28.52 -4.93 0.87
CA CYS A 169 -29.39 -6.04 0.44
C CYS A 169 -29.61 -7.09 1.54
N ASN A 170 -28.78 -7.09 2.58
CA ASN A 170 -28.91 -7.95 3.75
C ASN A 170 -29.24 -7.11 5.00
N ALA A 171 -29.62 -7.80 6.08
CA ALA A 171 -29.88 -7.16 7.38
C ALA A 171 -28.59 -6.89 8.19
N ASN A 172 -27.40 -6.99 7.60
CA ASN A 172 -26.16 -6.76 8.33
C ASN A 172 -25.94 -5.26 8.56
N THR A 173 -25.57 -4.92 9.80
CA THR A 173 -25.29 -3.55 10.25
C THR A 173 -23.80 -3.26 10.42
N GLU A 174 -22.94 -4.26 10.22
CA GLU A 174 -21.49 -4.09 10.11
C GLU A 174 -21.14 -3.14 8.94
N GLY A 175 -19.96 -2.51 9.01
CA GLY A 175 -19.55 -1.46 8.07
C GLY A 175 -19.39 -1.93 6.62
N ALA A 176 -19.26 -0.98 5.69
CA ALA A 176 -19.06 -1.30 4.28
C ALA A 176 -17.62 -1.76 4.01
N ALA A 177 -17.45 -2.69 3.06
CA ALA A 177 -16.14 -3.11 2.58
C ALA A 177 -15.54 -2.06 1.62
N GLU A 178 -16.42 -1.43 0.81
CA GLU A 178 -16.05 -0.43 -0.18
C GLU A 178 -16.63 0.95 0.17
N HIS A 179 -15.89 1.99 -0.22
CA HIS A 179 -16.24 3.37 0.05
C HIS A 179 -16.09 4.23 -1.20
N GLN A 180 -17.00 5.17 -1.36
CA GLN A 180 -16.98 6.19 -2.40
C GLN A 180 -17.20 7.56 -1.74
N ASP A 181 -16.43 8.56 -2.16
CA ASP A 181 -16.59 9.92 -1.65
C ASP A 181 -17.61 10.69 -2.51
N ALA A 182 -18.57 11.34 -1.85
CA ALA A 182 -19.50 12.25 -2.45
C ALA A 182 -18.79 13.58 -2.73
N VAL A 183 -18.54 13.88 -4.01
CA VAL A 183 -17.97 15.17 -4.44
C VAL A 183 -19.06 15.92 -5.21
N PRO A 184 -19.58 17.06 -4.69
CA PRO A 184 -20.66 17.79 -5.33
C PRO A 184 -20.13 18.66 -6.48
N ALA A 185 -20.95 18.90 -7.50
CA ALA A 185 -20.55 19.63 -8.72
C ALA A 185 -20.07 21.07 -8.49
N LEU A 186 -20.42 21.66 -7.35
CA LEU A 186 -19.84 22.90 -6.83
C LEU A 186 -19.81 22.81 -5.31
N LEU A 187 -18.75 23.34 -4.69
CA LEU A 187 -18.59 23.34 -3.25
C LEU A 187 -18.35 24.78 -2.80
N TYR A 188 -19.31 25.35 -2.08
CA TYR A 188 -19.16 26.71 -1.54
C TYR A 188 -18.20 26.66 -0.34
N GLN A 189 -16.96 27.10 -0.59
CA GLN A 189 -15.84 27.09 0.35
C GLN A 189 -15.54 28.50 0.86
N ASN A 190 -15.04 28.59 2.10
CA ASN A 190 -14.23 29.73 2.51
C ASN A 190 -12.84 29.56 1.88
N VAL A 191 -12.51 30.41 0.89
CA VAL A 191 -11.26 30.32 0.10
C VAL A 191 -10.00 30.35 0.99
N ALA A 192 -10.08 30.98 2.17
CA ALA A 192 -9.00 31.06 3.15
C ALA A 192 -8.90 29.85 4.11
N GLY A 193 -9.74 28.83 3.95
CA GLY A 193 -9.99 27.80 4.96
C GLY A 193 -10.72 28.34 6.20
N ALA A 194 -11.04 27.47 7.15
CA ALA A 194 -11.54 27.85 8.48
C ALA A 194 -10.58 27.35 9.56
N PRO A 195 -10.28 28.16 10.60
CA PRO A 195 -9.44 27.73 11.70
C PRO A 195 -10.13 26.68 12.56
N GLY A 196 -9.36 25.67 12.98
CA GLY A 196 -9.77 24.71 14.00
C GLY A 196 -9.40 25.21 15.39
N SER A 197 -9.85 24.51 16.42
CA SER A 197 -9.56 24.81 17.82
C SER A 197 -9.00 23.57 18.52
N VAL A 198 -7.80 23.68 19.07
CA VAL A 198 -7.17 22.64 19.89
C VAL A 198 -7.01 23.18 21.31
N ARG A 199 -7.48 22.41 22.28
CA ARG A 199 -7.24 22.64 23.72
C ARG A 199 -6.08 21.76 24.15
N HIS A 200 -5.19 22.28 24.99
CA HIS A 200 -4.13 21.48 25.60
C HIS A 200 -4.27 21.45 27.12
N HIS A 201 -3.72 20.40 27.70
CA HIS A 201 -3.83 20.09 29.12
C HIS A 201 -2.43 19.96 29.70
N HIS A 202 -2.17 20.67 30.81
CA HIS A 202 -0.91 20.59 31.53
C HIS A 202 -1.03 19.63 32.71
N GLY A 203 -0.19 18.59 32.76
CA GLY A 203 -0.07 17.69 33.90
C GLY A 203 0.01 16.21 33.52
N THR A 204 0.55 15.40 34.44
CA THR A 204 0.92 13.99 34.23
C THR A 204 -0.24 12.99 34.36
N MET A 205 -1.50 13.45 34.23
CA MET A 205 -2.68 12.62 34.47
C MET A 205 -3.63 12.66 33.28
N PHE A 206 -3.48 11.66 32.42
CA PHE A 206 -4.59 11.15 31.61
C PHE A 206 -5.70 10.62 32.56
N PRO A 207 -7.00 10.89 32.31
CA PRO A 207 -7.57 11.65 31.19
C PRO A 207 -7.70 13.17 31.44
N CYS A 208 -7.82 13.91 30.35
CA CYS A 208 -7.95 15.39 30.29
C CYS A 208 -9.19 15.96 30.99
N HIS A 209 -10.12 15.12 31.45
CA HIS A 209 -11.34 15.51 32.15
C HIS A 209 -11.20 15.41 33.69
N SER A 210 -10.00 15.23 34.22
CA SER A 210 -9.81 15.35 35.67
C SER A 210 -9.98 16.82 36.11
N ASP A 211 -10.76 17.06 37.16
CA ASP A 211 -11.02 18.40 37.73
C ASP A 211 -9.74 19.13 38.21
N PHE A 212 -8.59 18.45 38.18
CA PHE A 212 -7.27 18.96 38.51
C PHE A 212 -6.52 19.58 37.31
N ALA A 213 -7.10 19.58 36.10
CA ALA A 213 -6.60 20.28 34.91
C ALA A 213 -6.71 21.82 35.05
N ASN A 214 -6.01 22.37 36.05
CA ASN A 214 -6.12 23.75 36.55
C ASN A 214 -5.73 24.83 35.53
N ARG A 215 -5.22 24.45 34.35
CA ARG A 215 -4.94 25.32 33.20
C ARG A 215 -5.21 24.57 31.91
N THR A 216 -6.37 24.82 31.33
CA THR A 216 -6.63 24.56 29.92
C THR A 216 -6.51 25.86 29.15
N HIS A 217 -5.81 25.84 28.01
CA HIS A 217 -5.89 26.93 27.04
C HIS A 217 -6.30 26.36 25.69
N SER A 218 -7.23 27.03 25.02
CA SER A 218 -7.66 26.72 23.66
C SER A 218 -6.95 27.64 22.68
N SER A 219 -6.44 27.08 21.59
CA SER A 219 -5.76 27.80 20.52
C SER A 219 -6.49 27.57 19.20
N ASN A 220 -6.88 28.67 18.57
CA ASN A 220 -7.48 28.63 17.23
C ASN A 220 -6.35 28.67 16.20
N MET A 221 -6.24 27.64 15.37
CA MET A 221 -5.15 27.45 14.41
C MET A 221 -5.71 27.35 12.99
N LYS A 222 -5.15 28.14 12.08
CA LYS A 222 -5.43 27.99 10.64
C LYS A 222 -4.70 26.76 10.10
N PRO A 223 -5.23 26.07 9.09
CA PRO A 223 -4.47 25.03 8.41
C PRO A 223 -3.17 25.58 7.82
N GLY A 224 -2.10 24.79 7.84
CA GLY A 224 -0.75 25.18 7.39
C GLY A 224 0.04 26.09 8.34
N ASN A 225 -0.57 26.62 9.41
CA ASN A 225 0.13 27.45 10.40
C ASN A 225 0.50 26.66 11.66
N CYS A 226 1.80 26.45 11.89
CA CYS A 226 2.34 25.95 13.16
C CYS A 226 2.37 27.05 14.26
N GLU A 227 1.26 27.77 14.50
CA GLU A 227 1.22 28.81 15.54
C GLU A 227 1.06 28.24 16.97
N TRP A 228 1.88 27.25 17.33
CA TRP A 228 1.85 26.55 18.62
C TRP A 228 2.66 27.27 19.70
N LYS A 229 2.16 28.42 20.17
CA LYS A 229 2.86 29.41 21.03
C LYS A 229 3.24 28.95 22.45
N PHE A 230 3.27 27.66 22.74
CA PHE A 230 3.48 27.12 24.09
C PHE A 230 4.85 26.49 24.24
N SER A 231 5.78 27.22 24.88
CA SER A 231 7.10 26.73 25.31
C SER A 231 6.98 25.78 26.52
N SER A 232 6.23 24.69 26.36
CA SER A 232 5.77 23.84 27.46
C SER A 232 6.47 22.48 27.47
N TRP A 233 7.37 22.31 28.44
CA TRP A 233 8.08 21.06 28.71
C TRP A 233 7.16 20.00 29.35
N SER A 234 5.93 20.38 29.70
CA SER A 234 4.91 19.63 30.45
C SER A 234 3.60 19.43 29.67
N LEU A 235 3.64 19.48 28.34
CA LEU A 235 2.49 19.20 27.49
C LEU A 235 2.42 17.70 27.19
N GLU A 236 1.42 17.02 27.75
CA GLU A 236 1.27 15.56 27.62
C GLU A 236 0.06 15.15 26.79
N SER A 237 -0.98 15.98 26.73
CA SER A 237 -2.16 15.69 25.92
C SER A 237 -2.80 16.94 25.32
N ILE A 238 -3.45 16.73 24.18
CA ILE A 238 -4.27 17.71 23.48
C ILE A 238 -5.67 17.14 23.24
N GLU A 239 -6.59 18.03 22.92
CA GLU A 239 -7.99 17.74 22.68
C GLU A 239 -8.44 18.58 21.48
N VAL A 240 -8.91 17.95 20.40
CA VAL A 240 -9.45 18.70 19.26
C VAL A 240 -10.88 19.11 19.58
N VAL A 241 -11.11 20.39 19.83
CA VAL A 241 -12.43 20.94 20.17
C VAL A 241 -13.23 21.19 18.88
N ALA A 242 -12.55 21.70 17.86
CA ALA A 242 -13.09 21.87 16.52
C ALA A 242 -12.00 21.56 15.49
N PRO A 243 -12.28 20.83 14.40
CA PRO A 243 -11.30 20.62 13.33
C PRO A 243 -11.10 21.91 12.54
N ALA A 244 -9.93 22.07 11.91
CA ALA A 244 -9.79 23.08 10.88
C ALA A 244 -10.33 22.57 9.54
N VAL A 245 -10.58 23.50 8.63
CA VAL A 245 -11.10 23.25 7.30
C VAL A 245 -10.13 23.84 6.29
N CYS A 246 -9.67 23.02 5.36
CA CYS A 246 -8.73 23.37 4.31
C CYS A 246 -9.32 24.40 3.31
N SER A 247 -8.49 24.99 2.46
CA SER A 247 -8.94 25.94 1.41
C SER A 247 -9.87 25.26 0.38
N ASN A 248 -9.57 24.02 0.00
CA ASN A 248 -10.45 23.11 -0.78
C ASN A 248 -11.68 22.61 0.04
N GLY A 249 -11.81 23.06 1.29
CA GLY A 249 -12.86 22.68 2.23
C GLY A 249 -12.69 21.34 2.95
N THR A 250 -11.70 20.49 2.64
CA THR A 250 -11.61 19.18 3.32
C THR A 250 -11.32 19.37 4.80
N ARG A 251 -11.68 18.39 5.64
CA ARG A 251 -11.24 18.42 7.03
C ARG A 251 -9.71 18.41 7.06
N ALA A 252 -9.11 19.33 7.80
CA ALA A 252 -7.68 19.29 8.01
C ALA A 252 -7.33 18.14 8.97
N GLN A 253 -6.35 17.34 8.58
CA GLN A 253 -5.72 16.35 9.43
C GLN A 253 -4.94 17.05 10.54
N LEU A 254 -4.67 16.38 11.65
CA LEU A 254 -3.86 16.91 12.76
C LEU A 254 -2.45 16.33 12.65
N ALA A 255 -1.48 17.15 12.23
CA ALA A 255 -0.09 16.77 12.14
C ALA A 255 0.66 17.10 13.44
N LEU A 256 1.42 16.11 13.94
CA LEU A 256 2.23 16.16 15.15
C LEU A 256 3.72 16.18 14.79
N TYR A 257 4.47 17.07 15.44
CA TYR A 257 5.89 17.32 15.13
C TYR A 257 6.76 17.19 16.37
N GLN A 258 7.91 16.53 16.24
CA GLN A 258 8.83 16.29 17.37
C GLN A 258 9.42 17.59 17.94
N ASP A 259 9.59 18.61 17.09
CA ASP A 259 10.10 19.93 17.47
C ASP A 259 9.16 21.01 16.93
N THR A 260 9.05 22.12 17.67
CA THR A 260 8.45 23.35 17.15
C THR A 260 9.41 24.12 16.26
N GLY A 261 10.73 24.01 16.47
CA GLY A 261 11.75 24.68 15.68
C GLY A 261 12.91 25.23 16.54
N LYS A 262 13.94 25.74 15.85
CA LYS A 262 15.24 26.09 16.44
C LYS A 262 15.10 27.04 17.64
N TYR A 263 15.48 26.57 18.82
CA TYR A 263 15.46 27.30 20.10
C TYR A 263 14.08 27.76 20.61
N GLY A 264 12.97 27.24 20.07
CA GLY A 264 11.62 27.50 20.60
C GLY A 264 11.12 28.95 20.45
N LEU A 265 11.73 29.73 19.56
CA LEU A 265 11.30 31.08 19.19
C LEU A 265 10.63 31.10 17.81
N ASP A 266 11.11 30.29 16.87
CA ASP A 266 10.50 30.07 15.56
C ASP A 266 9.68 28.78 15.59
N TYR A 267 8.35 28.91 15.56
CA TYR A 267 7.41 27.79 15.54
C TYR A 267 7.13 27.38 14.09
N THR A 268 8.05 26.63 13.48
CA THR A 268 7.95 26.17 12.08
C THR A 268 7.47 24.72 11.92
N CYS A 269 7.28 23.97 13.02
CA CYS A 269 6.94 22.54 13.00
C CYS A 269 7.95 21.74 12.15
N ASN A 270 9.24 21.94 12.44
CA ASN A 270 10.34 21.32 11.70
C ASN A 270 10.27 21.62 10.18
N ASP A 271 9.91 22.86 9.84
CA ASP A 271 9.67 23.36 8.47
C ASP A 271 8.70 22.48 7.66
N GLY A 272 7.79 21.80 8.37
CA GLY A 272 6.80 20.89 7.81
C GLY A 272 7.23 19.44 7.63
N GLN A 273 8.50 19.11 7.85
CA GLN A 273 8.99 17.74 7.74
C GLN A 273 8.51 16.88 8.91
N MET A 274 7.69 15.86 8.59
CA MET A 274 7.20 14.88 9.56
C MET A 274 8.35 14.05 10.13
N THR A 275 8.57 14.14 11.44
CA THR A 275 9.58 13.35 12.19
C THR A 275 8.95 12.25 13.06
N ILE A 276 7.65 12.36 13.34
CA ILE A 276 6.88 11.40 14.11
C ILE A 276 6.32 10.36 13.14
N GLU A 277 6.64 9.08 13.40
CA GLU A 277 6.04 7.95 12.70
C GLU A 277 4.54 7.96 12.99
N ASN A 278 3.71 7.86 11.96
CA ASN A 278 2.26 7.99 12.10
C ASN A 278 1.81 9.36 12.68
N GLY A 279 2.61 10.42 12.50
CA GLY A 279 2.35 11.74 13.08
C GLY A 279 1.19 12.54 12.46
N ILE A 280 0.65 12.16 11.30
CA ILE A 280 -0.54 12.81 10.71
C ILE A 280 -1.78 12.01 11.07
N ILE A 281 -2.71 12.62 11.80
CA ILE A 281 -3.93 12.01 12.33
C ILE A 281 -5.15 12.51 11.54
N ASP A 282 -6.00 11.61 11.04
CA ASP A 282 -7.33 11.99 10.56
C ASP A 282 -8.27 12.12 11.77
N VAL A 283 -8.71 13.35 12.04
CA VAL A 283 -9.57 13.66 13.20
C VAL A 283 -10.99 13.23 12.88
N ASP A 284 -11.40 12.06 13.34
CA ASP A 284 -12.79 11.63 13.28
C ASP A 284 -13.67 12.35 14.33
N ASP A 285 -14.99 12.34 14.16
CA ASP A 285 -15.90 13.07 15.06
C ASP A 285 -15.91 12.55 16.50
N TRP A 286 -15.69 11.24 16.68
CA TRP A 286 -15.55 10.64 18.02
C TRP A 286 -14.26 11.08 18.73
N MET A 287 -13.27 11.59 17.98
CA MET A 287 -12.06 12.17 18.54
C MET A 287 -12.26 13.62 19.00
N LEU A 288 -13.36 14.27 18.61
CA LEU A 288 -13.65 15.62 19.08
C LEU A 288 -13.94 15.59 20.58
N ASN A 289 -13.28 16.48 21.30
CA ASN A 289 -13.26 16.51 22.76
C ASN A 289 -12.64 15.27 23.45
N THR A 290 -11.94 14.41 22.69
CA THR A 290 -11.19 13.26 23.20
C THR A 290 -9.69 13.58 23.31
N CYS A 291 -9.03 13.02 24.32
CA CYS A 291 -7.59 13.16 24.55
C CYS A 291 -6.74 12.45 23.51
N ILE A 292 -5.76 13.16 22.95
CA ILE A 292 -4.68 12.62 22.14
C ILE A 292 -3.39 12.74 22.97
N SER A 293 -2.68 11.63 23.17
CA SER A 293 -1.36 11.65 23.84
C SER A 293 -0.31 12.30 22.95
N MET A 294 0.53 13.13 23.56
CA MET A 294 1.67 13.80 22.93
C MET A 294 3.01 13.16 23.34
N SER A 295 2.99 12.20 24.27
CA SER A 295 4.17 11.49 24.79
C SER A 295 4.22 10.04 24.28
N HIS A 296 5.42 9.45 24.33
CA HIS A 296 5.70 8.08 23.89
C HIS A 296 5.32 7.80 22.42
N LEU A 297 5.35 8.85 21.59
CA LEU A 297 5.11 8.74 20.16
C LEU A 297 6.36 8.19 19.47
N ARG A 298 6.18 7.26 18.54
CA ARG A 298 7.30 6.66 17.80
C ARG A 298 7.81 7.64 16.76
N LEU A 299 9.12 7.76 16.63
CA LEU A 299 9.79 8.63 15.67
C LEU A 299 10.17 7.83 14.43
N LEU A 300 10.33 8.49 13.27
CA LEU A 300 10.82 7.83 12.05
C LEU A 300 12.23 7.26 12.19
N SER A 301 13.01 7.71 13.18
CA SER A 301 14.28 7.11 13.59
C SER A 301 14.14 5.74 14.29
N GLY A 302 12.92 5.33 14.64
CA GLY A 302 12.61 4.14 15.44
C GLY A 302 12.65 4.35 16.96
N GLU A 303 13.11 5.51 17.43
CA GLU A 303 13.11 5.89 18.85
C GLU A 303 11.72 6.32 19.34
N LEU A 304 11.53 6.41 20.66
CA LEU A 304 10.36 7.04 21.26
C LEU A 304 10.65 8.51 21.59
N GLY A 305 9.73 9.39 21.22
CA GLY A 305 9.80 10.82 21.46
C GLY A 305 8.48 11.40 21.97
N ARG A 306 8.35 12.72 21.80
CA ARG A 306 7.15 13.49 22.14
C ARG A 306 6.86 14.48 21.02
N ALA A 307 5.59 14.78 20.80
CA ALA A 307 5.19 15.89 19.95
C ALA A 307 5.29 17.20 20.74
N LEU A 308 6.04 18.16 20.18
CA LEU A 308 6.13 19.53 20.68
C LEU A 308 5.32 20.51 19.84
N GLY A 309 5.22 20.25 18.53
CA GLY A 309 4.41 21.02 17.59
C GLY A 309 3.13 20.28 17.19
N VAL A 310 2.07 21.05 16.94
CA VAL A 310 0.80 20.59 16.37
C VAL A 310 0.39 21.56 15.27
N MET A 311 -0.11 21.02 14.16
CA MET A 311 -0.64 21.81 13.06
C MET A 311 -1.87 21.12 12.48
N PHE A 312 -2.80 21.90 11.93
CA PHE A 312 -3.80 21.36 11.02
C PHE A 312 -3.19 21.26 9.61
N HIS A 313 -2.95 20.04 9.14
CA HIS A 313 -2.41 19.72 7.81
C HIS A 313 -3.53 19.53 6.78
N CYS A 314 -3.25 19.96 5.56
CA CYS A 314 -4.15 19.86 4.42
C CYS A 314 -3.41 19.28 3.23
N ASP A 315 -4.06 18.34 2.54
CA ASP A 315 -3.54 17.77 1.30
C ASP A 315 -3.30 18.89 0.27
N GLY A 316 -2.04 19.04 -0.17
CA GLY A 316 -1.62 20.05 -1.15
C GLY A 316 -1.32 21.45 -0.59
N VAL A 317 -1.25 21.65 0.73
CA VAL A 317 -0.77 22.92 1.31
C VAL A 317 0.75 22.87 1.52
N HIS A 318 1.46 23.75 0.80
CA HIS A 318 2.91 23.96 0.92
C HIS A 318 3.21 24.79 2.17
N PHE A 319 4.38 24.59 2.78
CA PHE A 319 4.74 25.28 4.03
C PHE A 319 5.22 26.71 3.77
N ARG A 320 4.90 27.64 4.69
CA ARG A 320 5.45 29.00 4.67
C ARG A 320 6.97 28.97 4.80
N GLY A 321 7.66 29.24 3.71
CA GLY A 321 9.11 29.11 3.57
C GLY A 321 9.45 28.26 2.34
N GLN A 322 8.76 27.12 2.19
CA GLN A 322 8.83 26.26 1.02
C GLN A 322 8.34 27.00 -0.23
N GLU A 323 7.24 27.76 -0.15
CA GLU A 323 6.77 28.64 -1.23
C GLU A 323 7.84 29.64 -1.71
N ALA A 324 8.77 30.09 -0.84
CA ALA A 324 9.79 31.08 -1.19
C ALA A 324 11.09 30.47 -1.77
N GLU A 325 11.33 29.18 -1.54
CA GLU A 325 12.33 28.40 -2.26
C GLU A 325 11.74 27.86 -3.58
N GLU A 326 10.51 27.38 -3.58
CA GLU A 326 9.78 26.98 -4.79
C GLU A 326 9.48 28.17 -5.71
N GLU A 327 9.23 29.41 -5.26
CA GLU A 327 9.18 30.59 -6.17
C GLU A 327 10.54 30.89 -6.82
N LYS A 328 11.65 30.52 -6.17
CA LYS A 328 13.00 30.63 -6.77
C LYS A 328 13.30 29.47 -7.71
N GLU A 329 12.87 28.25 -7.39
CA GLU A 329 13.07 27.07 -8.22
C GLU A 329 12.08 27.01 -9.40
N THR A 330 10.85 27.50 -9.28
CA THR A 330 9.85 27.52 -10.39
C THR A 330 10.14 28.58 -11.46
N MET A 331 11.09 29.50 -11.22
CA MET A 331 11.71 30.26 -12.31
C MET A 331 12.68 29.42 -13.16
N ALA A 332 13.08 28.23 -12.69
CA ALA A 332 13.54 27.14 -13.55
C ALA A 332 12.35 26.23 -13.91
N VAL A 333 12.20 25.94 -15.19
CA VAL A 333 10.98 25.33 -15.73
C VAL A 333 10.79 23.88 -15.26
N GLY A 334 9.93 23.72 -14.25
CA GLY A 334 8.80 22.79 -14.29
C GLY A 334 9.06 21.29 -14.13
N GLU A 335 9.16 20.84 -12.88
CA GLU A 335 8.70 19.50 -12.47
C GLU A 335 8.34 19.51 -10.98
N SER A 336 7.04 19.47 -10.65
CA SER A 336 6.59 19.34 -9.26
C SER A 336 6.92 17.93 -8.76
N ILE A 337 7.76 17.81 -7.73
CA ILE A 337 8.14 16.51 -7.14
C ILE A 337 6.85 15.74 -6.80
N PRO A 338 6.56 14.58 -7.43
CA PRO A 338 5.29 13.92 -7.21
C PRO A 338 5.18 13.40 -5.79
N ARG A 339 4.03 13.72 -5.17
CA ARG A 339 3.70 13.29 -3.81
C ARG A 339 3.71 11.76 -3.74
N GLY A 340 4.33 11.22 -2.69
CA GLY A 340 4.23 9.80 -2.37
C GLY A 340 2.78 9.38 -2.10
N PRO A 341 2.42 8.10 -2.33
CA PRO A 341 1.06 7.62 -2.10
C PRO A 341 0.66 7.76 -0.63
N ARG A 342 -0.59 8.12 -0.38
CA ARG A 342 -1.18 8.00 0.95
C ARG A 342 -1.18 6.55 1.45
N VAL A 343 -0.58 6.34 2.63
CA VAL A 343 -0.55 5.05 3.35
C VAL A 343 -0.94 5.21 4.82
N SER A 344 -1.26 4.10 5.50
CA SER A 344 -1.48 4.03 6.96
C SER A 344 -0.88 2.75 7.54
N HIS A 345 -0.33 2.82 8.74
CA HIS A 345 0.09 1.64 9.52
C HIS A 345 -0.90 1.28 10.64
N SER A 346 -1.81 2.19 10.99
CA SER A 346 -2.76 2.01 12.11
C SER A 346 -4.16 1.61 11.68
N GLU A 347 -4.66 2.01 10.49
CA GLU A 347 -6.06 1.73 10.11
C GLU A 347 -6.36 0.22 10.01
N CYS A 348 -5.37 -0.62 9.69
CA CYS A 348 -5.57 -2.06 9.56
C CYS A 348 -5.38 -2.84 10.88
N ALA A 349 -5.03 -2.18 11.99
CA ALA A 349 -4.90 -2.85 13.29
C ALA A 349 -6.25 -3.34 13.85
N THR A 350 -7.37 -2.67 13.49
CA THR A 350 -8.68 -2.91 14.11
C THR A 350 -9.44 -4.14 13.58
N SER A 351 -9.04 -4.74 12.46
CA SER A 351 -9.68 -5.95 11.91
C SER A 351 -9.09 -7.25 12.49
N ALA A 352 -7.88 -7.21 13.05
CA ALA A 352 -7.25 -8.34 13.75
C ALA A 352 -7.76 -8.46 15.20
N GLY A 353 -9.08 -8.58 15.37
CA GLY A 353 -9.71 -8.58 16.69
C GLY A 353 -9.26 -9.75 17.57
N ARG A 354 -8.45 -9.46 18.61
CA ARG A 354 -8.50 -10.12 19.94
C ARG A 354 -7.60 -9.54 21.05
N TRP A 355 -6.52 -8.80 20.77
CA TRP A 355 -5.46 -8.60 21.78
C TRP A 355 -5.01 -7.16 22.11
N GLN A 356 -5.70 -6.11 21.65
CA GLN A 356 -5.41 -4.71 22.04
C GLN A 356 -6.57 -4.05 22.82
N TRP A 357 -7.04 -4.71 23.88
CA TRP A 357 -8.04 -4.14 24.79
C TRP A 357 -7.51 -2.99 25.69
N GLU A 358 -6.20 -2.75 25.70
CA GLU A 358 -5.54 -1.72 26.53
C GLU A 358 -4.97 -0.54 25.72
N ASP A 359 -5.00 -0.58 24.38
CA ASP A 359 -4.56 0.52 23.53
C ASP A 359 -5.83 1.26 23.03
N PRO A 360 -6.23 2.39 23.66
CA PRO A 360 -7.49 3.05 23.33
C PRO A 360 -7.45 3.54 21.88
N VAL A 361 -8.34 2.97 21.04
CA VAL A 361 -8.56 3.21 19.60
C VAL A 361 -7.56 4.22 19.04
N ARG A 362 -6.36 3.76 18.66
CA ARG A 362 -5.36 4.69 18.14
C ARG A 362 -5.93 5.39 16.91
N PRO A 363 -5.76 6.72 16.78
CA PRO A 363 -6.26 7.44 15.64
C PRO A 363 -5.78 6.82 14.32
N LYS A 364 -6.59 6.96 13.26
CA LYS A 364 -6.14 6.61 11.92
C LYS A 364 -5.07 7.59 11.50
N THR A 365 -3.89 7.05 11.22
CA THR A 365 -2.70 7.85 10.95
C THR A 365 -2.20 7.61 9.54
N PHE A 366 -1.75 8.67 8.89
CA PHE A 366 -1.43 8.68 7.49
C PHE A 366 0.01 9.15 7.26
N MET A 367 0.60 8.67 6.18
CA MET A 367 1.91 9.10 5.70
C MET A 367 1.89 9.18 4.18
N TYR A 368 2.79 9.99 3.62
CA TYR A 368 2.95 10.17 2.17
C TYR A 368 4.41 9.90 1.79
N PRO A 369 4.93 8.66 2.02
CA PRO A 369 6.32 8.32 1.80
C PRO A 369 6.71 8.52 0.33
N GLN A 370 7.69 9.38 0.09
CA GLN A 370 8.17 9.67 -1.26
C GLN A 370 8.58 8.39 -2.00
N PRO A 371 8.39 8.33 -3.33
CA PRO A 371 8.94 7.24 -4.13
C PRO A 371 10.43 7.06 -3.86
N MET A 372 10.87 5.80 -3.81
CA MET A 372 12.23 5.38 -3.49
C MET A 372 12.74 5.67 -2.06
N THR A 373 11.93 6.25 -1.16
CA THR A 373 12.26 6.35 0.27
C THR A 373 11.98 5.03 1.01
N CYS A 374 12.88 4.64 1.91
CA CYS A 374 12.67 3.49 2.78
C CYS A 374 11.79 3.86 3.97
N MET A 375 10.81 3.00 4.26
CA MET A 375 9.91 3.13 5.40
C MET A 375 9.99 1.87 6.26
N THR A 376 10.24 2.03 7.56
CA THR A 376 10.06 0.94 8.53
C THR A 376 8.57 0.66 8.72
N LEU A 377 8.18 -0.61 8.82
CA LEU A 377 6.87 -1.03 9.29
C LEU A 377 7.06 -1.78 10.61
N PRO A 378 6.49 -1.30 11.73
CA PRO A 378 6.63 -1.95 13.02
C PRO A 378 6.07 -3.37 13.06
N GLU A 379 6.52 -4.15 14.04
CA GLU A 379 5.93 -5.45 14.36
C GLU A 379 4.42 -5.32 14.62
N ALA A 380 3.65 -6.32 14.18
CA ALA A 380 2.19 -6.37 14.26
C ALA A 380 1.39 -5.22 13.59
N HIS A 381 2.02 -4.28 12.88
CA HIS A 381 1.32 -3.20 12.15
C HIS A 381 1.09 -3.57 10.69
N GLN A 382 -0.11 -3.38 10.15
CA GLN A 382 -0.42 -3.71 8.76
C GLN A 382 -0.38 -2.46 7.87
N LEU A 383 0.15 -2.58 6.64
CA LEU A 383 0.17 -1.48 5.69
C LEU A 383 -1.15 -1.40 4.90
N ARG A 384 -1.85 -0.26 5.00
CA ARG A 384 -2.87 0.15 4.04
C ARG A 384 -2.29 1.15 3.04
N ILE A 385 -2.67 1.01 1.77
CA ILE A 385 -2.33 1.91 0.68
C ILE A 385 -3.64 2.42 0.10
N TYR A 386 -3.86 3.75 0.09
CA TYR A 386 -5.11 4.38 -0.38
C TYR A 386 -4.99 4.96 -1.77
N GLU A 387 -3.76 5.26 -2.19
CA GLU A 387 -3.45 5.86 -3.49
C GLU A 387 -2.42 4.98 -4.19
N LYS A 388 -2.57 4.77 -5.49
CA LYS A 388 -1.58 4.03 -6.27
C LYS A 388 -0.31 4.87 -6.37
N PRO A 389 0.87 4.36 -5.96
CA PRO A 389 2.12 5.11 -6.11
C PRO A 389 2.35 5.48 -7.57
N THR A 390 2.76 6.72 -7.77
CA THR A 390 3.22 7.22 -9.06
C THR A 390 4.67 7.67 -8.89
N CYS A 391 5.50 7.31 -9.84
CA CYS A 391 6.93 7.58 -9.83
C CYS A 391 7.23 8.99 -10.40
N PRO A 392 8.46 9.52 -10.21
CA PRO A 392 8.89 10.80 -10.78
C PRO A 392 8.64 10.95 -12.28
N ASP A 393 8.78 9.86 -13.04
CA ASP A 393 8.54 9.76 -14.49
C ASP A 393 7.06 9.57 -14.88
N GLY A 394 6.14 9.64 -13.92
CA GLY A 394 4.71 9.34 -14.12
C GLY A 394 4.38 7.85 -14.25
N SER A 395 5.35 6.95 -14.14
CA SER A 395 5.11 5.51 -14.21
C SER A 395 4.42 4.97 -12.94
N LYS A 396 3.83 3.77 -13.04
CA LYS A 396 3.17 3.11 -11.90
C LYS A 396 4.23 2.56 -10.95
N GLY A 397 4.27 3.10 -9.73
CA GLY A 397 5.12 2.57 -8.68
C GLY A 397 4.68 1.18 -8.22
N ARG A 398 5.62 0.45 -7.63
CA ARG A 398 5.41 -0.89 -7.06
C ARG A 398 5.70 -0.90 -5.57
N LEU A 399 5.10 -1.84 -4.84
CA LEU A 399 5.45 -2.06 -3.44
C LEU A 399 6.64 -3.02 -3.39
N ALA A 400 7.78 -2.55 -2.89
CA ALA A 400 8.90 -3.40 -2.51
C ALA A 400 8.90 -3.61 -0.99
N THR A 401 9.15 -4.84 -0.50
CA THR A 401 9.20 -5.17 0.93
C THR A 401 10.48 -5.95 1.30
N TRP A 402 10.98 -5.78 2.51
CA TRP A 402 12.20 -6.41 3.05
C TRP A 402 11.87 -7.22 4.32
N HIS A 403 12.74 -8.18 4.66
CA HIS A 403 12.62 -8.97 5.90
C HIS A 403 12.96 -8.17 7.16
N ASP A 404 13.90 -7.23 7.07
CA ASP A 404 14.41 -6.44 8.18
C ASP A 404 14.06 -4.95 7.99
N THR A 405 14.40 -4.13 8.97
CA THR A 405 14.22 -2.66 8.92
C THR A 405 15.29 -1.97 8.05
N GLY A 406 15.02 -0.75 7.59
CA GLY A 406 16.01 0.09 6.88
C GLY A 406 16.26 -0.24 5.40
N CYS A 407 15.50 -1.16 4.79
CA CYS A 407 15.57 -1.54 3.38
C CYS A 407 16.99 -1.89 2.89
N LEU A 408 17.81 -2.48 3.77
CA LEU A 408 19.19 -2.85 3.46
C LEU A 408 19.21 -4.07 2.54
N GLY A 409 19.99 -4.00 1.46
CA GLY A 409 20.05 -5.05 0.43
C GLY A 409 18.80 -5.12 -0.44
N TRP A 410 18.51 -6.31 -0.99
CA TRP A 410 17.41 -6.52 -1.94
C TRP A 410 16.05 -6.73 -1.24
N PRO A 411 14.94 -6.24 -1.83
CA PRO A 411 13.61 -6.54 -1.33
C PRO A 411 13.26 -8.02 -1.53
N LYS A 412 12.63 -8.61 -0.51
CA LYS A 412 12.00 -9.94 -0.52
C LYS A 412 11.00 -10.09 -1.66
N LYS A 413 10.21 -9.04 -1.91
CA LYS A 413 9.09 -9.04 -2.86
C LYS A 413 8.96 -7.65 -3.48
N ILE A 414 8.69 -7.61 -4.78
CA ILE A 414 8.24 -6.41 -5.50
C ILE A 414 6.92 -6.76 -6.18
N GLU A 415 5.85 -6.02 -5.91
CA GLU A 415 4.52 -6.29 -6.47
C GLU A 415 3.78 -5.04 -6.95
N VAL A 416 2.90 -5.23 -7.94
CA VAL A 416 1.99 -4.18 -8.43
C VAL A 416 0.81 -4.08 -7.50
N ILE A 417 0.55 -2.88 -6.96
CA ILE A 417 -0.56 -2.62 -6.04
C ILE A 417 -1.86 -2.50 -6.85
N ASN A 418 -2.52 -3.65 -7.04
CA ASN A 418 -3.77 -3.73 -7.78
C ASN A 418 -4.99 -3.37 -6.92
N THR A 419 -4.92 -3.56 -5.59
CA THR A 419 -6.00 -3.30 -4.63
C THR A 419 -5.56 -2.32 -3.53
N LEU A 420 -6.51 -1.55 -3.00
CA LEU A 420 -6.31 -0.54 -1.95
C LEU A 420 -6.68 -1.07 -0.53
N ASN A 421 -6.50 -2.38 -0.37
CA ASN A 421 -6.94 -3.12 0.81
C ASN A 421 -5.84 -3.17 1.89
N CYS A 422 -6.20 -3.64 3.08
CA CYS A 422 -5.23 -3.98 4.11
C CYS A 422 -4.34 -5.13 3.64
N ASN A 423 -3.08 -4.85 3.34
CA ASN A 423 -2.11 -5.90 3.06
C ASN A 423 -1.57 -6.44 4.38
N SER A 424 -2.18 -7.52 4.85
CA SER A 424 -1.69 -8.28 6.01
C SER A 424 -0.43 -9.05 5.63
N TRP A 425 0.74 -8.52 5.98
CA TRP A 425 1.99 -9.29 5.98
C TRP A 425 2.08 -10.06 7.32
N ASP A 426 2.68 -11.27 7.35
CA ASP A 426 2.92 -11.99 8.61
C ASP A 426 4.09 -11.33 9.36
N LEU A 427 3.75 -10.36 10.22
CA LEU A 427 4.68 -9.43 10.86
C LEU A 427 4.97 -9.80 12.31
N ARG A 428 5.55 -11.00 12.49
CA ARG A 428 6.18 -11.44 13.75
C ARG A 428 7.52 -10.77 14.04
N LYS A 429 7.95 -9.85 13.16
CA LYS A 429 9.13 -9.01 13.27
C LYS A 429 8.86 -7.67 12.59
N PRO A 430 9.55 -6.58 13.00
CA PRO A 430 9.60 -5.35 12.23
C PRO A 430 10.16 -5.61 10.83
N THR A 431 9.59 -4.96 9.81
CA THR A 431 10.04 -5.06 8.41
C THR A 431 10.28 -3.66 7.85
N SER A 432 10.60 -3.56 6.56
CA SER A 432 10.58 -2.29 5.85
C SER A 432 10.04 -2.43 4.43
N TYR A 433 9.61 -1.32 3.86
CA TYR A 433 9.04 -1.24 2.52
C TYR A 433 9.42 0.08 1.83
N LYS A 434 9.28 0.11 0.51
CA LYS A 434 9.62 1.25 -0.34
C LYS A 434 8.73 1.24 -1.56
N PHE A 435 8.32 2.42 -2.03
CA PHE A 435 7.64 2.55 -3.31
C PHE A 435 8.68 2.56 -4.43
N TRP A 436 8.76 1.45 -5.16
CA TRP A 436 9.80 1.13 -6.11
C TRP A 436 9.46 1.64 -7.51
N CYS A 437 10.44 2.30 -8.14
CA CYS A 437 10.33 2.95 -9.45
C CYS A 437 11.37 2.47 -10.49
N GLY A 438 12.08 1.37 -10.22
CA GLY A 438 12.91 0.70 -11.25
C GLY A 438 12.08 -0.08 -12.27
N PRO A 439 12.67 -0.59 -13.37
CA PRO A 439 11.99 -1.31 -14.46
C PRO A 439 11.27 -2.61 -14.03
N GLU A 440 10.54 -3.24 -14.95
CA GLU A 440 9.73 -4.45 -14.67
C GLU A 440 10.60 -5.68 -14.39
N GLY A 441 10.62 -6.11 -13.13
CA GLY A 441 11.62 -7.07 -12.64
C GLY A 441 13.01 -6.45 -12.52
N LEU A 442 13.95 -7.23 -11.99
CA LEU A 442 15.37 -6.88 -12.04
C LEU A 442 15.98 -7.55 -13.26
N THR A 443 16.54 -6.78 -14.20
CA THR A 443 17.39 -7.32 -15.27
C THR A 443 18.60 -8.04 -14.66
N ALA A 444 19.22 -8.97 -15.39
CA ALA A 444 20.36 -9.72 -14.86
C ALA A 444 21.53 -8.77 -14.53
N GLU A 445 21.74 -7.74 -15.33
CA GLU A 445 22.70 -6.66 -15.09
C GLU A 445 22.34 -5.85 -13.83
N GLU A 446 21.07 -5.50 -13.61
CA GLU A 446 20.64 -4.78 -12.40
C GLU A 446 20.80 -5.61 -11.12
N ARG A 447 20.65 -6.94 -11.19
CA ARG A 447 20.95 -7.85 -10.05
C ARG A 447 22.43 -7.85 -9.67
N MET A 448 23.32 -7.56 -10.64
CA MET A 448 24.77 -7.42 -10.43
C MET A 448 25.21 -6.00 -10.04
N LEU A 449 24.40 -4.98 -10.30
CA LEU A 449 24.80 -3.56 -10.31
C LEU A 449 24.74 -2.84 -8.97
N ASP A 450 24.81 -3.55 -7.85
CA ASP A 450 25.08 -2.92 -6.56
C ASP A 450 26.58 -2.63 -6.45
N ILE A 451 26.98 -1.43 -6.93
CA ILE A 451 28.38 -1.01 -7.11
C ILE A 451 29.08 -0.90 -5.75
N GLY A 452 29.60 -2.02 -5.27
CA GLY A 452 30.30 -2.13 -3.98
C GLY A 452 29.85 -3.30 -3.11
N ASP A 453 28.86 -4.10 -3.51
CA ASP A 453 28.56 -5.35 -2.80
C ASP A 453 29.52 -6.47 -3.28
N ASP A 454 30.32 -6.97 -2.36
CA ASP A 454 31.31 -8.04 -2.58
C ASP A 454 30.73 -9.44 -2.30
N ARG A 455 29.42 -9.58 -2.17
CA ARG A 455 28.75 -10.87 -1.90
C ARG A 455 28.26 -11.55 -3.17
N ALA A 456 28.28 -12.88 -3.16
CA ALA A 456 27.66 -13.66 -4.23
C ALA A 456 26.14 -13.53 -4.16
N VAL A 457 25.46 -13.61 -5.30
CA VAL A 457 24.00 -13.57 -5.38
C VAL A 457 23.53 -14.86 -6.03
N ILE A 458 22.71 -15.65 -5.32
CA ILE A 458 22.26 -16.98 -5.78
C ILE A 458 20.75 -17.17 -5.56
N SER A 459 20.14 -18.09 -6.31
CA SER A 459 18.73 -18.48 -6.18
C SER A 459 18.56 -19.97 -6.45
N THR A 460 17.73 -20.66 -5.65
CA THR A 460 17.34 -22.08 -5.87
C THR A 460 15.95 -22.24 -6.48
N ASP A 461 15.12 -21.18 -6.51
CA ASP A 461 13.69 -21.27 -6.84
C ASP A 461 13.36 -20.81 -8.26
N GLU A 462 14.27 -20.10 -8.94
CA GLU A 462 14.09 -19.69 -10.35
C GLU A 462 14.41 -20.80 -11.36
N CYS A 463 14.89 -21.95 -10.88
CA CYS A 463 15.22 -23.09 -11.72
C CYS A 463 14.18 -24.21 -11.61
N PRO A 464 13.84 -24.90 -12.71
CA PRO A 464 12.97 -26.06 -12.67
C PRO A 464 13.64 -27.18 -11.86
N ARG A 465 12.91 -27.79 -10.93
CA ARG A 465 13.35 -29.04 -10.31
C ARG A 465 13.45 -30.14 -11.35
N LEU A 466 14.48 -30.98 -11.21
CA LEU A 466 14.84 -32.02 -12.19
C LEU A 466 13.73 -33.06 -12.45
N ASN A 467 12.77 -33.18 -11.54
CA ASN A 467 11.66 -34.13 -11.59
C ASN A 467 10.26 -33.45 -11.69
N MET A 468 10.18 -32.15 -12.01
CA MET A 468 8.90 -31.46 -12.22
C MET A 468 8.54 -31.40 -13.70
N GLU A 469 7.27 -31.60 -14.03
CA GLU A 469 6.78 -31.50 -15.40
C GLU A 469 6.80 -30.04 -15.90
N PRO A 470 6.97 -29.80 -17.22
CA PRO A 470 6.89 -28.46 -17.79
C PRO A 470 5.54 -27.80 -17.49
N GLY A 471 5.57 -26.57 -16.97
CA GLY A 471 4.37 -25.77 -16.65
C GLY A 471 4.03 -25.67 -15.16
N TRP A 472 4.73 -26.39 -14.28
CA TRP A 472 4.58 -26.23 -12.82
C TRP A 472 5.51 -25.15 -12.26
N THR A 473 4.95 -24.18 -11.54
CA THR A 473 5.74 -23.15 -10.82
C THR A 473 6.29 -23.70 -9.50
N VAL A 474 7.58 -23.50 -9.23
CA VAL A 474 8.17 -23.84 -7.93
C VAL A 474 7.69 -22.82 -6.88
N VAL A 475 6.83 -23.28 -5.97
CA VAL A 475 6.64 -22.59 -4.68
C VAL A 475 7.71 -23.12 -3.73
N GLY A 476 8.60 -22.24 -3.25
CA GLY A 476 9.68 -22.61 -2.34
C GLY A 476 9.13 -23.29 -1.07
N ARG A 477 9.86 -24.29 -0.54
CA ARG A 477 9.41 -25.06 0.63
C ARG A 477 9.23 -24.21 1.90
N ASP A 478 9.83 -23.01 1.93
CA ASP A 478 9.81 -22.05 3.05
C ASP A 478 9.05 -20.73 2.70
N GLU A 479 8.00 -20.80 1.87
CA GLU A 479 7.06 -19.69 1.59
C GLU A 479 7.67 -18.40 0.98
N GLY A 480 8.65 -18.52 0.08
CA GLY A 480 9.12 -17.39 -0.73
C GLY A 480 10.25 -17.72 -1.71
N PHE A 481 10.49 -16.82 -2.66
CA PHE A 481 11.65 -16.88 -3.55
C PHE A 481 12.92 -16.51 -2.76
N THR A 482 13.92 -17.38 -2.78
CA THR A 482 15.13 -17.28 -1.95
C THR A 482 16.35 -16.79 -2.73
N THR A 483 16.23 -15.63 -3.40
CA THR A 483 17.45 -14.93 -3.86
C THR A 483 18.24 -14.46 -2.64
N ARG A 484 19.41 -15.06 -2.40
CA ARG A 484 20.26 -14.81 -1.22
C ARG A 484 21.55 -14.11 -1.64
N ARG A 485 21.97 -13.15 -0.83
CA ARG A 485 23.36 -12.65 -0.84
C ARG A 485 24.19 -13.49 0.11
N VAL A 486 25.41 -13.83 -0.29
CA VAL A 486 26.28 -14.79 0.41
C VAL A 486 27.67 -14.19 0.54
N ASP A 487 28.09 -13.96 1.78
CA ASP A 487 29.44 -13.50 2.09
C ASP A 487 30.46 -14.62 1.85
N ALA A 488 31.65 -14.25 1.37
CA ALA A 488 32.73 -15.21 1.20
C ALA A 488 33.27 -15.66 2.57
N ASP A 489 33.61 -16.94 2.66
CA ASP A 489 34.19 -17.60 3.82
C ASP A 489 33.35 -17.72 5.11
N THR A 490 32.20 -17.06 5.20
CA THR A 490 31.25 -17.15 6.33
C THR A 490 30.21 -18.26 6.16
N ASP A 491 29.51 -18.28 5.04
CA ASP A 491 28.23 -18.98 4.92
C ASP A 491 28.35 -20.35 4.24
N CYS A 492 27.75 -21.36 4.86
CA CYS A 492 27.47 -22.64 4.22
C CYS A 492 25.98 -22.75 3.90
N ILE A 493 25.65 -23.10 2.66
CA ILE A 493 24.28 -23.18 2.17
C ILE A 493 23.97 -24.63 1.79
N SER A 494 22.96 -25.20 2.46
CA SER A 494 22.42 -26.52 2.11
C SER A 494 21.46 -26.40 0.92
N VAL A 495 21.80 -26.99 -0.22
CA VAL A 495 20.96 -27.12 -1.40
C VAL A 495 20.41 -28.55 -1.48
N TYR A 496 19.13 -28.76 -1.78
CA TYR A 496 18.59 -30.12 -1.90
C TYR A 496 19.01 -30.81 -3.19
N SER A 497 19.05 -32.15 -3.20
CA SER A 497 19.47 -32.95 -4.35
C SER A 497 18.56 -32.81 -5.59
N ASP A 498 17.32 -32.37 -5.40
CA ASP A 498 16.31 -32.12 -6.44
C ASP A 498 16.24 -30.66 -6.93
N ASP A 499 16.93 -29.73 -6.24
CA ASP A 499 16.98 -28.31 -6.60
C ASP A 499 18.17 -28.02 -7.56
N GLN A 500 18.02 -26.97 -8.37
CA GLN A 500 19.08 -26.42 -9.21
C GLN A 500 19.44 -25.02 -8.67
N LEU A 501 20.73 -24.66 -8.71
CA LEU A 501 21.19 -23.33 -8.33
C LEU A 501 21.42 -22.46 -9.57
N LYS A 502 20.97 -21.21 -9.50
CA LYS A 502 21.36 -20.15 -10.43
C LYS A 502 22.20 -19.11 -9.68
N VAL A 503 23.35 -18.74 -10.25
CA VAL A 503 24.24 -17.71 -9.70
C VAL A 503 24.13 -16.45 -10.55
N TYR A 504 23.83 -15.32 -9.91
CA TYR A 504 23.72 -14.00 -10.56
C TYR A 504 24.98 -13.17 -10.41
N GLY A 505 25.73 -13.35 -9.33
CA GLY A 505 26.96 -12.62 -9.07
C GLY A 505 27.90 -13.45 -8.22
N ASN A 506 29.21 -13.31 -8.45
CA ASN A 506 30.22 -13.94 -7.61
C ASN A 506 30.58 -13.04 -6.43
N ALA A 507 30.89 -13.64 -5.29
CA ALA A 507 31.51 -12.92 -4.19
C ALA A 507 32.91 -12.43 -4.60
N LYS A 508 33.34 -11.32 -4.03
CA LYS A 508 34.71 -10.84 -4.11
C LYS A 508 35.37 -10.99 -2.75
N CYS A 509 36.65 -11.28 -2.82
CA CYS A 509 37.53 -11.40 -1.68
C CYS A 509 38.05 -10.02 -1.27
N ALA A 510 38.60 -9.91 -0.06
CA ALA A 510 39.16 -8.64 0.44
C ALA A 510 40.32 -8.07 -0.42
N ASN A 511 40.86 -8.86 -1.35
CA ASN A 511 41.85 -8.44 -2.36
C ASN A 511 41.23 -8.00 -3.70
N GLY A 512 39.90 -7.95 -3.82
CA GLY A 512 39.13 -7.63 -5.03
C GLY A 512 39.01 -8.78 -6.03
N GLY A 513 39.62 -9.94 -5.77
CA GLY A 513 39.53 -11.12 -6.64
C GLY A 513 38.21 -11.89 -6.47
N PRO A 514 37.77 -12.65 -7.50
CA PRO A 514 36.57 -13.49 -7.41
C PRO A 514 36.77 -14.66 -6.42
N ALA A 515 35.74 -14.98 -5.65
CA ALA A 515 35.70 -16.18 -4.82
C ALA A 515 35.48 -17.45 -5.68
N THR A 516 35.90 -18.60 -5.17
CA THR A 516 35.62 -19.93 -5.77
C THR A 516 34.40 -20.54 -5.08
N LEU A 517 33.52 -21.20 -5.84
CA LEU A 517 32.38 -21.92 -5.25
C LEU A 517 32.82 -23.35 -4.89
N LEU A 518 32.95 -23.60 -3.59
CA LEU A 518 33.28 -24.91 -3.02
C LEU A 518 32.01 -25.73 -2.79
N LYS A 519 32.06 -27.01 -3.15
CA LYS A 519 30.96 -27.97 -2.99
C LYS A 519 31.35 -29.10 -2.03
N TYR A 520 30.40 -29.50 -1.20
CA TYR A 520 30.55 -30.49 -0.13
C TYR A 520 29.39 -31.48 -0.12
N THR A 521 29.67 -32.76 0.07
CA THR A 521 28.68 -33.83 0.23
C THR A 521 27.95 -33.74 1.57
N ASP A 522 28.56 -33.12 2.59
CA ASP A 522 27.93 -32.75 3.86
C ASP A 522 27.23 -31.38 3.74
N SER A 523 25.96 -31.31 4.14
CA SER A 523 25.12 -30.10 4.08
C SER A 523 25.56 -28.96 5.01
N TYR A 524 26.64 -29.14 5.78
CA TYR A 524 27.21 -28.15 6.70
C TYR A 524 28.64 -27.74 6.31
N CYS A 525 29.09 -28.09 5.10
CA CYS A 525 30.38 -27.71 4.53
C CYS A 525 31.59 -28.10 5.39
N ARG A 526 31.52 -29.24 6.08
CA ARG A 526 32.59 -29.71 6.98
C ARG A 526 33.58 -30.62 6.25
N GLY A 527 34.86 -30.39 6.49
CA GLY A 527 35.96 -31.18 5.93
C GLY A 527 36.58 -30.53 4.69
N LYS A 528 37.15 -31.36 3.81
CA LYS A 528 37.67 -30.90 2.52
C LYS A 528 36.50 -30.78 1.52
N PRO A 529 36.44 -29.75 0.65
CA PRO A 529 35.50 -29.74 -0.46
C PRO A 529 35.76 -30.92 -1.41
N ASP A 530 34.67 -31.43 -2.01
CA ASP A 530 34.71 -32.49 -3.00
C ASP A 530 35.06 -31.94 -4.39
N GLU A 531 34.64 -30.70 -4.68
CA GLU A 531 34.76 -30.05 -5.97
C GLU A 531 34.87 -28.53 -5.82
N ASN A 532 35.75 -27.91 -6.61
CA ASN A 532 35.93 -26.46 -6.70
C ASN A 532 35.38 -26.00 -8.06
N LEU A 533 34.31 -25.21 -8.04
CA LEU A 533 33.59 -24.77 -9.24
C LEU A 533 33.98 -23.33 -9.61
N ASP A 534 34.29 -23.10 -10.89
CA ASP A 534 34.42 -21.75 -11.45
C ASP A 534 33.05 -21.12 -11.61
N VAL A 535 32.82 -20.05 -10.85
CA VAL A 535 31.56 -19.31 -10.84
C VAL A 535 31.26 -18.67 -12.19
N ALA A 536 32.29 -18.31 -12.99
CA ALA A 536 32.08 -17.70 -14.30
C ALA A 536 31.30 -18.63 -15.26
N GLY A 537 31.47 -19.94 -15.14
CA GLY A 537 30.70 -20.94 -15.89
C GLY A 537 29.30 -21.23 -15.36
N LEU A 538 28.95 -20.68 -14.19
CA LEU A 538 27.64 -20.85 -13.52
C LEU A 538 26.76 -19.59 -13.59
N LEU A 539 27.31 -18.47 -14.06
CA LEU A 539 26.57 -17.21 -14.15
C LEU A 539 25.35 -17.35 -15.07
N ASP A 540 24.22 -16.86 -14.56
CA ASP A 540 22.88 -16.90 -15.16
C ASP A 540 22.40 -18.31 -15.63
N THR A 541 23.08 -19.38 -15.20
CA THR A 541 22.80 -20.76 -15.66
C THR A 541 22.27 -21.63 -14.52
N CYS A 542 21.08 -22.21 -14.71
CA CYS A 542 20.50 -23.18 -13.79
C CYS A 542 21.31 -24.49 -13.77
N THR A 543 21.99 -24.75 -12.67
CA THR A 543 22.96 -25.84 -12.54
C THR A 543 22.59 -26.77 -11.38
N GLN A 544 22.50 -28.07 -11.64
CA GLN A 544 22.43 -29.07 -10.58
C GLN A 544 23.79 -29.18 -9.89
N ILE A 545 23.93 -28.60 -8.68
CA ILE A 545 25.20 -28.65 -7.95
C ILE A 545 25.34 -29.94 -7.14
N CYS A 546 24.26 -30.42 -6.53
CA CYS A 546 24.26 -31.65 -5.76
C CYS A 546 24.25 -32.89 -6.66
N GLY A 547 25.32 -33.68 -6.60
CA GLY A 547 25.44 -34.94 -7.35
C GLY A 547 24.52 -36.04 -6.85
N ALA A 548 24.31 -37.08 -7.67
CA ALA A 548 23.41 -38.19 -7.37
C ALA A 548 23.77 -38.97 -6.08
N ASP A 549 25.03 -38.92 -5.65
CA ASP A 549 25.50 -39.58 -4.41
C ASP A 549 25.12 -38.81 -3.12
N SER A 550 24.64 -37.57 -3.24
CA SER A 550 24.17 -36.79 -2.10
C SER A 550 22.82 -37.31 -1.60
N ARG A 551 22.74 -37.75 -0.33
CA ARG A 551 21.58 -38.50 0.18
C ARG A 551 20.26 -37.71 0.22
N ARG A 552 20.32 -36.38 0.35
CA ARG A 552 19.16 -35.45 0.41
C ARG A 552 19.53 -34.01 0.05
N SER A 553 20.72 -33.58 0.44
CA SER A 553 21.24 -32.23 0.18
C SER A 553 22.77 -32.25 0.16
N CYS A 554 23.37 -31.21 -0.42
CA CYS A 554 24.80 -30.92 -0.41
C CYS A 554 25.05 -29.51 0.14
N GLY A 555 26.25 -29.26 0.67
CA GLY A 555 26.68 -27.95 1.11
C GLY A 555 27.42 -27.20 0.00
N ILE A 556 27.17 -25.89 -0.14
CA ILE A 556 27.95 -24.99 -0.99
C ILE A 556 28.47 -23.81 -0.17
N LYS A 557 29.65 -23.29 -0.54
CA LYS A 557 30.29 -22.16 0.13
C LYS A 557 31.14 -21.37 -0.87
N PHE A 558 31.04 -20.04 -0.87
CA PHE A 558 32.01 -19.19 -1.58
C PHE A 558 33.26 -19.01 -0.71
N SER A 559 34.45 -19.17 -1.28
CA SER A 559 35.71 -19.08 -0.53
C SER A 559 36.80 -18.33 -1.29
N CYS A 560 37.61 -17.59 -0.53
CA CYS A 560 38.76 -16.83 -0.99
C CYS A 560 40.09 -17.57 -0.81
N ASP A 561 40.09 -18.65 -0.04
CA ASP A 561 41.22 -19.57 0.09
C ASP A 561 41.27 -20.48 -1.15
N GLY A 562 41.79 -19.95 -2.26
CA GLY A 562 41.88 -20.63 -3.56
C GLY A 562 42.90 -21.78 -3.61
N SER A 563 42.67 -22.84 -2.84
CA SER A 563 43.54 -24.02 -2.69
C SER A 563 42.87 -25.35 -3.10
#